data_AF-L1J2X4-F1
#
_entry.id   AF-L1J2X4-F1
#
_cell.length_a   1.000
_cell.length_b   1.000
_cell.length_c   1.000
_cell.angle_alpha   90.00
_cell.angle_beta   90.00
_cell.angle_gamma   90.00
#
_symmetry.space_group_name_H-M   'P 1'
#
loop_
_entity.id
_entity.type
_entity.pdbx_description
1 polymer ?
#
loop_
_entity_poly.entity_id
_entity_poly.type
_entity_poly.pdbx_seq_one_letter_code
_entity_poly.pdbx_strand_id
1 'polypeptide(L)'
;MTTGSSDTAAPSSATADPESPKEPSDPFLARAQKMLGTQSFAPYEVAFWMLQKDRKKQLVELELHDEKKDLASSIKIEKQFLERQLRNELEKEESYFKYILSYPTQRCLLQDLFQQVACNVNLSDEEISRLFDASNVPREGWYRLEKESLPMEGIYRMLQSQDLRREMWRRLELNEDMELPDFTTTIHLYKSLPTDIFRWPLGNFVYLDKSASKVEKRFFREVCKKFKRHLDVFDIKIAPLGELILESKARACKT
;
A
#
# COMPACT_ATOMS: atom_id res chain seq x y z
N MET A 1 -115.41 30.73 33.14
CA MET A 1 -116.53 30.25 32.30
C MET A 1 -116.37 30.83 30.90
N THR A 2 -116.98 30.21 29.88
CA THR A 2 -117.03 30.62 28.44
C THR A 2 -115.65 30.79 27.75
N THR A 3 -115.14 29.78 27.01
CA THR A 3 -115.41 29.42 25.58
C THR A 3 -114.83 30.41 24.57
N GLY A 4 -114.15 29.99 23.49
CA GLY A 4 -113.81 28.63 23.02
C GLY A 4 -113.19 28.65 21.62
N SER A 5 -112.96 27.47 21.02
CA SER A 5 -112.83 27.12 19.56
C SER A 5 -111.98 27.98 18.59
N SER A 6 -111.33 27.44 17.56
CA SER A 6 -111.44 26.08 16.98
C SER A 6 -110.18 25.62 16.24
N ASP A 7 -110.11 24.30 16.02
CA ASP A 7 -109.24 23.57 15.07
C ASP A 7 -109.35 24.14 13.63
N THR A 8 -108.50 23.86 12.63
CA THR A 8 -107.69 22.68 12.27
C THR A 8 -106.56 23.18 11.31
N ALA A 9 -105.49 22.49 10.89
CA ALA A 9 -105.08 21.08 10.97
C ALA A 9 -103.53 20.93 10.97
N ALA A 10 -103.03 19.76 10.58
CA ALA A 10 -101.61 19.36 10.44
C ALA A 10 -101.47 18.45 9.16
N PRO A 11 -100.37 17.70 8.88
CA PRO A 11 -99.06 17.58 9.54
C PRO A 11 -97.82 17.43 8.59
N SER A 12 -96.65 17.16 9.19
CA SER A 12 -95.48 16.43 8.60
C SER A 12 -94.63 17.16 7.53
N SER A 13 -93.33 16.89 7.33
CA SER A 13 -92.41 15.87 7.88
C SER A 13 -90.96 16.40 8.02
N ALA A 14 -90.09 15.66 8.71
CA ALA A 14 -88.68 16.00 8.89
C ALA A 14 -87.73 15.31 7.88
N THR A 15 -86.70 16.03 7.41
CA THR A 15 -85.39 15.55 6.89
C THR A 15 -84.46 16.77 6.80
N ALA A 16 -83.43 16.89 7.65
CA ALA A 16 -82.08 16.35 7.46
C ALA A 16 -81.22 17.18 6.48
N ASP A 17 -80.31 18.00 7.03
CA ASP A 17 -79.22 18.65 6.28
C ASP A 17 -78.28 17.59 5.68
N PRO A 18 -77.87 17.72 4.40
CA PRO A 18 -76.71 17.03 3.88
C PRO A 18 -75.46 17.87 4.09
N GLU A 19 -74.47 17.33 4.83
CA GLU A 19 -73.12 17.88 4.83
C GLU A 19 -72.57 17.90 3.40
N SER A 20 -72.22 19.09 2.91
CA SER A 20 -71.51 19.22 1.63
C SER A 20 -70.10 18.63 1.75
N PRO A 21 -69.64 17.77 0.82
CA PRO A 21 -68.33 17.15 0.93
C PRO A 21 -67.24 18.23 0.81
N LYS A 22 -66.41 18.35 1.85
CA LYS A 22 -65.14 19.09 1.78
C LYS A 22 -64.19 18.34 0.84
N GLU A 23 -64.26 18.65 -0.44
CA GLU A 23 -63.19 18.29 -1.37
C GLU A 23 -61.86 18.86 -0.87
N PRO A 24 -60.74 18.10 -0.95
CA PRO A 24 -59.42 18.65 -0.70
C PRO A 24 -59.13 19.69 -1.77
N SER A 25 -59.20 20.98 -1.40
CA SER A 25 -58.98 22.08 -2.34
C SER A 25 -57.56 22.02 -2.89
N ASP A 26 -57.43 21.55 -4.13
CA ASP A 26 -56.15 21.48 -4.82
C ASP A 26 -55.53 22.90 -4.84
N PRO A 27 -54.33 23.10 -4.26
CA PRO A 27 -53.73 24.43 -4.14
C PRO A 27 -53.43 25.06 -5.50
N PHE A 28 -53.26 24.28 -6.57
CA PHE A 28 -53.11 24.78 -7.93
C PHE A 28 -54.43 25.32 -8.48
N LEU A 29 -55.53 24.65 -8.16
CA LEU A 29 -56.89 25.00 -8.60
C LEU A 29 -57.38 26.27 -7.87
N ALA A 30 -57.12 26.37 -6.56
CA ALA A 30 -57.33 27.59 -5.78
C ALA A 30 -56.50 28.78 -6.31
N ARG A 31 -55.23 28.53 -6.71
CA ARG A 31 -54.36 29.57 -7.32
C ARG A 31 -54.84 29.99 -8.72
N ALA A 32 -55.34 29.06 -9.53
CA ALA A 32 -55.88 29.36 -10.86
C ALA A 32 -57.20 30.15 -10.77
N GLN A 33 -58.13 29.73 -9.91
CA GLN A 33 -59.38 30.47 -9.64
C GLN A 33 -59.10 31.90 -9.16
N LYS A 34 -58.08 32.10 -8.32
CA LYS A 34 -57.65 33.43 -7.85
C LYS A 34 -57.11 34.33 -8.98
N MET A 35 -56.53 33.77 -10.04
CA MET A 35 -55.99 34.56 -11.17
C MET A 35 -57.00 34.82 -12.29
N LEU A 36 -58.08 34.02 -12.38
CA LEU A 36 -58.98 34.00 -13.54
C LEU A 36 -60.46 34.29 -13.21
N GLY A 37 -60.82 34.36 -11.93
CA GLY A 37 -62.19 34.58 -11.47
C GLY A 37 -63.02 33.30 -11.39
N THR A 38 -63.96 33.28 -10.44
CA THR A 38 -64.71 32.07 -10.02
C THR A 38 -65.86 31.65 -10.94
N GLN A 39 -66.17 32.39 -12.00
CA GLN A 39 -67.28 32.11 -12.93
C GLN A 39 -66.85 31.55 -14.30
N SER A 40 -65.56 31.30 -14.51
CA SER A 40 -65.04 30.73 -15.76
C SER A 40 -64.72 29.24 -15.61
N PHE A 41 -64.72 28.49 -16.73
CA PHE A 41 -64.16 27.13 -16.80
C PHE A 41 -62.62 27.13 -17.01
N ALA A 42 -62.05 28.26 -17.47
CA ALA A 42 -60.61 28.43 -17.67
C ALA A 42 -59.72 28.17 -16.42
N PRO A 43 -60.15 28.42 -15.15
CA PRO A 43 -59.41 28.01 -13.96
C PRO A 43 -59.07 26.52 -13.91
N TYR A 44 -59.97 25.64 -14.35
CA TYR A 44 -59.73 24.19 -14.34
C TYR A 44 -58.75 23.79 -15.45
N GLU A 45 -58.88 24.38 -16.64
CA GLU A 45 -57.95 24.16 -17.75
C GLU A 45 -56.54 24.67 -17.40
N VAL A 46 -56.43 25.86 -16.80
CA VAL A 46 -55.14 26.40 -16.36
C VAL A 46 -54.54 25.59 -15.22
N ALA A 47 -55.33 25.11 -14.25
CA ALA A 47 -54.86 24.18 -13.22
C ALA A 47 -54.35 22.86 -13.84
N PHE A 48 -55.07 22.30 -14.81
CA PHE A 48 -54.65 21.09 -15.54
C PHE A 48 -53.32 21.30 -16.28
N TRP A 49 -53.16 22.41 -17.01
CA TRP A 49 -51.90 22.71 -17.70
C TRP A 49 -50.75 23.02 -16.74
N MET A 50 -51.01 23.64 -15.60
CA MET A 50 -50.01 23.83 -14.54
C MET A 50 -49.56 22.49 -13.94
N LEU A 51 -50.49 21.60 -13.60
CA LEU A 51 -50.18 20.25 -13.11
C LEU A 51 -49.41 19.41 -14.15
N GLN A 52 -49.78 19.50 -15.43
CA GLN A 52 -49.01 18.90 -16.53
C GLN A 52 -47.58 19.43 -16.59
N LYS A 53 -47.40 20.75 -16.46
CA LYS A 53 -46.09 21.40 -16.54
C LYS A 53 -45.21 21.07 -15.35
N ASP A 54 -45.77 21.07 -14.14
CA ASP A 54 -45.03 20.71 -12.92
C ASP A 54 -44.68 19.21 -12.90
N ARG A 55 -45.56 18.32 -13.37
CA ARG A 55 -45.23 16.89 -13.55
C ARG A 55 -44.13 16.68 -14.58
N LYS A 56 -44.14 17.39 -15.71
CA LYS A 56 -43.04 17.36 -16.70
C LYS A 56 -41.73 17.87 -16.11
N LYS A 57 -41.78 18.94 -15.31
CA LYS A 57 -40.60 19.48 -14.61
C LYS A 57 -40.03 18.44 -13.63
N GLN A 58 -40.85 17.78 -12.82
CA GLN A 58 -40.42 16.74 -11.88
C GLN A 58 -39.76 15.54 -12.58
N LEU A 59 -40.28 15.12 -13.74
CA LEU A 59 -39.65 14.06 -14.54
C LEU A 59 -38.24 14.45 -15.01
N VAL A 60 -38.08 15.66 -15.57
CA VAL A 60 -36.76 16.17 -16.00
C VAL A 60 -35.81 16.35 -14.81
N GLU A 61 -36.30 16.77 -13.64
CA GLU A 61 -35.49 16.86 -12.41
C GLU A 61 -35.03 15.48 -11.91
N LEU A 62 -35.85 14.43 -12.09
CA LEU A 62 -35.51 13.06 -11.74
C LEU A 62 -34.51 12.43 -12.73
N GLU A 63 -34.73 12.60 -14.04
CA GLU A 63 -33.79 12.18 -15.10
C GLU A 63 -32.41 12.83 -14.88
N LEU A 64 -32.36 14.16 -14.67
CA LEU A 64 -31.12 14.88 -14.37
C LEU A 64 -30.45 14.46 -13.05
N HIS A 65 -31.21 13.95 -12.07
CA HIS A 65 -30.65 13.45 -10.82
C HIS A 65 -29.97 12.09 -11.06
N ASP A 66 -30.63 11.19 -11.77
CA ASP A 66 -30.10 9.85 -12.03
C ASP A 66 -28.91 9.89 -12.99
N GLU A 67 -28.94 10.73 -14.04
CA GLU A 67 -27.76 11.01 -14.89
C GLU A 67 -26.55 11.52 -14.09
N LYS A 68 -26.76 12.46 -13.14
CA LYS A 68 -25.68 12.97 -12.28
C LYS A 68 -25.12 11.90 -11.36
N LYS A 69 -25.98 11.03 -10.84
CA LYS A 69 -25.60 9.91 -9.97
C LYS A 69 -24.78 8.86 -10.73
N ASP A 70 -25.21 8.53 -11.95
CA ASP A 70 -24.50 7.60 -12.83
C ASP A 70 -23.14 8.16 -13.27
N LEU A 71 -23.09 9.44 -13.68
CA LEU A 71 -21.84 10.14 -13.98
C LEU A 71 -20.88 10.16 -12.78
N ALA A 72 -21.38 10.47 -11.57
CA ALA A 72 -20.58 10.43 -10.35
C ALA A 72 -20.08 9.02 -10.01
N SER A 73 -20.86 7.98 -10.31
CA SER A 73 -20.45 6.58 -10.14
C SER A 73 -19.34 6.19 -11.13
N SER A 74 -19.45 6.63 -12.39
CA SER A 74 -18.47 6.37 -13.45
C SER A 74 -17.13 7.03 -13.12
N ILE A 75 -17.13 8.33 -12.78
CA ILE A 75 -15.94 9.08 -12.35
C ILE A 75 -15.27 8.42 -11.13
N LYS A 76 -16.06 7.88 -10.19
CA LYS A 76 -15.52 7.16 -9.02
C LYS A 76 -14.82 5.87 -9.42
N ILE A 77 -15.37 5.10 -10.36
CA ILE A 77 -14.76 3.86 -10.88
C ILE A 77 -13.47 4.18 -11.65
N GLU A 78 -13.51 5.17 -12.54
CA GLU A 78 -12.35 5.62 -13.31
C GLU A 78 -11.21 6.12 -12.40
N LYS A 79 -11.53 6.94 -11.40
CA LYS A 79 -10.55 7.37 -10.39
C LYS A 79 -9.92 6.18 -9.66
N GLN A 80 -10.72 5.21 -9.21
CA GLN A 80 -10.20 4.01 -8.54
C GLN A 80 -9.31 3.17 -9.46
N PHE A 81 -9.62 3.11 -10.76
CA PHE A 81 -8.80 2.44 -11.77
C PHE A 81 -7.46 3.15 -11.99
N LEU A 82 -7.47 4.47 -12.19
CA LEU A 82 -6.27 5.29 -12.36
C LEU A 82 -5.36 5.26 -11.12
N GLU A 83 -5.92 5.33 -9.91
CA GLU A 83 -5.14 5.19 -8.68
C GLU A 83 -4.51 3.79 -8.54
N ARG A 84 -5.17 2.72 -9.03
CA ARG A 84 -4.57 1.37 -9.06
C ARG A 84 -3.42 1.30 -10.06
N GLN A 85 -3.58 1.87 -11.26
CA GLN A 85 -2.49 1.95 -12.23
C GLN A 85 -1.29 2.72 -11.67
N LEU A 86 -1.51 3.89 -11.07
CA LEU A 86 -0.44 4.69 -10.47
C LEU A 86 0.27 3.95 -9.33
N ARG A 87 -0.47 3.25 -8.45
CA ARG A 87 0.13 2.42 -7.39
C ARG A 87 1.01 1.30 -7.97
N ASN A 88 0.56 0.63 -9.03
CA ASN A 88 1.33 -0.43 -9.68
C ASN A 88 2.61 0.11 -10.33
N GLU A 89 2.57 1.26 -11.01
CA GLU A 89 3.79 1.87 -11.60
C GLU A 89 4.78 2.34 -10.52
N LEU A 90 4.29 2.91 -9.42
CA LEU A 90 5.15 3.26 -8.27
C LEU A 90 5.81 2.02 -7.64
N GLU A 91 5.10 0.91 -7.46
CA GLU A 91 5.65 -0.34 -6.92
C GLU A 91 6.73 -0.95 -7.84
N LYS A 92 6.55 -0.83 -9.16
CA LYS A 92 7.54 -1.21 -10.18
C LYS A 92 8.82 -0.38 -10.09
N GLU A 93 8.69 0.95 -10.05
CA GLU A 93 9.82 1.87 -9.92
C GLU A 93 10.55 1.69 -8.59
N GLU A 94 9.81 1.56 -7.48
CA GLU A 94 10.36 1.30 -6.15
C GLU A 94 11.18 -0.01 -6.15
N SER A 95 10.62 -1.09 -6.72
CA SER A 95 11.33 -2.38 -6.85
C SER A 95 12.60 -2.27 -7.71
N TYR A 96 12.59 -1.44 -8.74
CA TYR A 96 13.77 -1.16 -9.58
C TYR A 96 14.86 -0.39 -8.82
N PHE A 97 14.50 0.65 -8.05
CA PHE A 97 15.46 1.37 -7.21
C PHE A 97 16.02 0.49 -6.09
N LYS A 98 15.19 -0.33 -5.43
CA LYS A 98 15.63 -1.31 -4.43
C LYS A 98 16.60 -2.34 -5.03
N TYR A 99 16.42 -2.75 -6.28
CA TYR A 99 17.39 -3.59 -6.99
C TYR A 99 18.74 -2.91 -7.17
N ILE A 100 18.78 -1.68 -7.70
CA ILE A 100 20.03 -0.91 -7.85
C ILE A 100 20.74 -0.72 -6.50
N LEU A 101 19.97 -0.47 -5.44
CA LEU A 101 20.48 -0.23 -4.09
C LEU A 101 20.76 -1.52 -3.28
N SER A 102 20.33 -2.70 -3.75
CA SER A 102 20.54 -3.97 -3.05
C SER A 102 22.02 -4.29 -2.88
N TYR A 103 22.76 -4.34 -3.99
CA TYR A 103 24.20 -4.59 -4.00
C TYR A 103 25.00 -3.72 -3.02
N PRO A 104 24.89 -2.37 -3.07
CA PRO A 104 25.69 -1.54 -2.19
C PRO A 104 25.22 -1.55 -0.73
N THR A 105 23.91 -1.57 -0.46
CA THR A 105 23.44 -1.56 0.94
C THR A 105 23.82 -2.85 1.68
N GLN A 106 23.73 -4.00 1.01
CA GLN A 106 24.26 -5.27 1.51
C GLN A 106 25.77 -5.22 1.72
N ARG A 107 26.52 -4.68 0.75
CA ARG A 107 27.98 -4.59 0.84
C ARG A 107 28.46 -3.69 1.99
N CYS A 108 27.82 -2.54 2.21
CA CYS A 108 28.14 -1.69 3.36
C CYS A 108 27.90 -2.42 4.69
N LEU A 109 26.80 -3.18 4.82
CA LEU A 109 26.56 -4.03 6.00
C LEU A 109 27.66 -5.10 6.17
N LEU A 110 28.12 -5.73 5.08
CA LEU A 110 29.23 -6.69 5.14
C LEU A 110 30.56 -6.03 5.54
N GLN A 111 30.81 -4.79 5.11
CA GLN A 111 31.98 -4.02 5.55
C GLN A 111 31.95 -3.75 7.06
N ASP A 112 30.81 -3.28 7.59
CA ASP A 112 30.65 -3.04 9.03
C ASP A 112 30.82 -4.33 9.84
N LEU A 113 30.22 -5.44 9.38
CA LEU A 113 30.36 -6.76 9.99
C LEU A 113 31.81 -7.24 9.98
N PHE A 114 32.47 -7.20 8.84
CA PHE A 114 33.84 -7.72 8.71
C PHE A 114 34.86 -6.82 9.42
N GLN A 115 34.65 -5.51 9.49
CA GLN A 115 35.45 -4.63 10.34
C GLN A 115 35.31 -5.01 11.83
N GLN A 116 34.09 -5.28 12.31
CA GLN A 116 33.87 -5.77 13.67
C GLN A 116 34.51 -7.16 13.91
N VAL A 117 34.44 -8.09 12.94
CA VAL A 117 35.17 -9.36 13.00
C VAL A 117 36.68 -9.13 13.12
N ALA A 118 37.27 -8.29 12.26
CA ALA A 118 38.69 -7.99 12.29
C ALA A 118 39.15 -7.40 13.64
N CYS A 119 38.35 -6.53 14.26
CA CYS A 119 38.62 -6.01 15.61
C CYS A 119 38.52 -7.06 16.73
N ASN A 120 37.78 -8.16 16.51
CA ASN A 120 37.65 -9.26 17.48
C ASN A 120 38.65 -10.42 17.24
N VAL A 121 39.29 -10.48 16.07
CA VAL A 121 40.40 -11.41 15.79
C VAL A 121 41.67 -10.94 16.50
N ASN A 122 41.76 -11.24 17.79
CA ASN A 122 43.00 -11.06 18.55
C ASN A 122 43.84 -12.34 18.48
N LEU A 123 44.92 -12.36 17.69
CA LEU A 123 45.80 -13.53 17.56
C LEU A 123 46.65 -13.84 18.82
N SER A 124 46.66 -12.95 19.83
CA SER A 124 47.23 -13.24 21.16
C SER A 124 46.27 -14.01 22.07
N ASP A 125 45.01 -14.17 21.67
CA ASP A 125 44.04 -15.02 22.34
C ASP A 125 44.31 -16.50 21.98
N GLU A 126 44.56 -17.34 22.99
CA GLU A 126 44.87 -18.75 22.78
C GLU A 126 43.74 -19.54 22.11
N GLU A 127 42.48 -19.19 22.36
CA GLU A 127 41.32 -19.87 21.76
C GLU A 127 41.26 -19.57 20.27
N ILE A 128 41.36 -18.30 19.89
CA ILE A 128 41.42 -17.87 18.48
C ILE A 128 42.65 -18.47 17.80
N SER A 129 43.82 -18.42 18.43
CA SER A 129 45.07 -18.93 17.84
C SER A 129 44.97 -20.44 17.55
N ARG A 130 44.46 -21.24 18.48
CA ARG A 130 44.22 -22.68 18.29
C ARG A 130 43.20 -22.96 17.19
N LEU A 131 42.11 -22.18 17.11
CA LEU A 131 41.10 -22.31 16.05
C LEU A 131 41.65 -21.93 14.66
N PHE A 132 42.58 -20.96 14.59
CA PHE A 132 43.32 -20.64 13.37
C PHE A 132 44.23 -21.79 12.95
N ASP A 133 44.98 -22.42 13.86
CA ASP A 133 45.85 -23.56 13.54
C ASP A 133 45.08 -24.84 13.16
N ALA A 134 43.89 -25.02 13.72
CA ALA A 134 42.97 -26.09 13.31
C ALA A 134 42.30 -25.82 11.94
N SER A 135 42.39 -24.58 11.43
CA SER A 135 41.82 -24.19 10.15
C SER A 135 42.87 -24.17 9.04
N ASN A 136 42.47 -24.50 7.81
CA ASN A 136 43.34 -24.35 6.63
C ASN A 136 43.44 -22.89 6.14
N VAL A 137 43.33 -21.90 7.04
CA VAL A 137 43.36 -20.47 6.73
C VAL A 137 44.80 -19.96 6.90
N PRO A 138 45.46 -19.45 5.85
CA PRO A 138 46.81 -18.91 5.96
C PRO A 138 46.89 -17.77 6.98
N ARG A 139 47.86 -17.82 7.89
CA ARG A 139 48.14 -16.75 8.88
C ARG A 139 48.84 -15.54 8.24
N GLU A 140 49.40 -15.68 7.02
CA GLU A 140 50.00 -14.57 6.27
C GLU A 140 49.04 -13.39 6.11
N GLY A 141 49.51 -12.19 6.49
CA GLY A 141 48.75 -10.94 6.40
C GLY A 141 47.92 -10.60 7.65
N TRP A 142 47.50 -11.58 8.45
CA TRP A 142 46.67 -11.35 9.63
C TRP A 142 47.41 -10.64 10.76
N TYR A 143 48.73 -10.82 10.87
CA TYR A 143 49.57 -10.08 11.83
C TYR A 143 49.67 -8.56 11.55
N ARG A 144 49.11 -8.05 10.43
CA ARG A 144 49.03 -6.61 10.12
C ARG A 144 47.71 -5.95 10.52
N LEU A 145 46.82 -6.69 11.19
CA LEU A 145 45.50 -6.25 11.65
C LEU A 145 45.49 -4.90 12.38
N GLU A 146 46.58 -4.52 13.06
CA GLU A 146 46.67 -3.26 13.80
C GLU A 146 46.72 -1.99 12.94
N LYS A 147 47.00 -2.09 11.62
CA LYS A 147 47.15 -0.89 10.76
C LYS A 147 46.57 -0.95 9.35
N GLU A 148 46.40 -2.13 8.75
CA GLU A 148 45.89 -2.24 7.37
C GLU A 148 44.61 -3.10 7.38
N SER A 149 43.50 -2.55 6.89
CA SER A 149 42.23 -3.27 6.85
C SER A 149 42.34 -4.47 5.91
N LEU A 150 42.14 -5.67 6.47
CA LEU A 150 42.10 -6.89 5.67
C LEU A 150 41.03 -6.77 4.57
N PRO A 151 41.32 -7.19 3.33
CA PRO A 151 40.30 -7.25 2.30
C PRO A 151 39.18 -8.20 2.75
N MET A 152 37.93 -7.81 2.49
CA MET A 152 36.73 -8.58 2.90
C MET A 152 36.79 -10.05 2.48
N GLU A 153 37.40 -10.33 1.33
CA GLU A 153 37.69 -11.68 0.81
C GLU A 153 38.48 -12.55 1.81
N GLY A 154 39.47 -11.99 2.50
CA GLY A 154 40.27 -12.71 3.50
C GLY A 154 39.45 -13.06 4.75
N ILE A 155 38.65 -12.10 5.23
CA ILE A 155 37.75 -12.28 6.38
C ILE A 155 36.65 -13.29 6.05
N TYR A 156 36.06 -13.18 4.87
CA TYR A 156 35.11 -14.16 4.34
C TYR A 156 35.70 -15.57 4.29
N ARG A 157 36.95 -15.73 3.80
CA ARG A 157 37.64 -17.02 3.75
C ARG A 157 37.92 -17.61 5.14
N MET A 158 38.27 -16.79 6.12
CA MET A 158 38.40 -17.22 7.51
C MET A 158 37.07 -17.78 8.06
N LEU A 159 35.97 -17.06 7.83
CA LEU A 159 34.62 -17.43 8.29
C LEU A 159 34.01 -18.62 7.52
N GLN A 160 34.71 -19.21 6.54
CA GLN A 160 34.36 -20.52 6.00
C GLN A 160 34.60 -21.64 7.01
N SER A 161 35.63 -21.52 7.85
CA SER A 161 35.85 -22.42 8.99
C SER A 161 34.67 -22.30 9.96
N GLN A 162 33.98 -23.41 10.23
CA GLN A 162 32.78 -23.42 11.04
C GLN A 162 33.05 -22.99 12.49
N ASP A 163 34.19 -23.42 13.05
CA ASP A 163 34.52 -23.16 14.45
C ASP A 163 34.98 -21.71 14.65
N LEU A 164 35.82 -21.17 13.75
CA LEU A 164 36.15 -19.74 13.74
C LEU A 164 34.90 -18.88 13.52
N ARG A 165 33.99 -19.28 12.63
CA ARG A 165 32.74 -18.56 12.40
C ARG A 165 31.86 -18.53 13.65
N ARG A 166 31.66 -19.68 14.30
CA ARG A 166 30.90 -19.78 15.56
C ARG A 166 31.51 -18.88 16.64
N GLU A 167 32.83 -18.92 16.79
CA GLU A 167 33.54 -18.12 17.78
C GLU A 167 33.41 -16.60 17.51
N MET A 168 33.56 -16.17 16.26
CA MET A 168 33.35 -14.77 15.89
C MET A 168 31.89 -14.33 16.08
N TRP A 169 30.92 -15.20 15.80
CA TRP A 169 29.51 -14.90 16.06
C TRP A 169 29.21 -14.80 17.56
N ARG A 170 29.75 -15.70 18.39
CA ARG A 170 29.67 -15.64 19.86
C ARG A 170 30.17 -14.29 20.39
N ARG A 171 31.38 -13.86 19.99
CA ARG A 171 31.97 -12.57 20.39
C ARG A 171 31.18 -11.36 19.88
N LEU A 172 30.54 -11.47 18.72
CA LEU A 172 29.68 -10.44 18.16
C LEU A 172 28.22 -10.50 18.65
N GLU A 173 27.87 -11.36 19.60
CA GLU A 173 26.49 -11.60 20.08
C GLU A 173 25.51 -11.94 18.92
N LEU A 174 26.02 -12.58 17.88
CA LEU A 174 25.26 -13.14 16.77
C LEU A 174 24.95 -14.62 17.06
N ASN A 175 23.97 -15.18 16.35
CA ASN A 175 23.63 -16.60 16.49
C ASN A 175 24.80 -17.46 15.97
N GLU A 176 25.36 -18.32 16.84
CA GLU A 176 26.51 -19.17 16.52
C GLU A 176 26.24 -20.12 15.33
N ASP A 177 25.02 -20.64 15.23
CA ASP A 177 24.55 -21.46 14.10
C ASP A 177 24.08 -20.64 12.89
N MET A 178 24.53 -19.38 12.77
CA MET A 178 24.35 -18.58 11.58
C MET A 178 25.37 -18.99 10.51
N GLU A 179 24.88 -19.69 9.49
CA GLU A 179 25.61 -19.95 8.25
C GLU A 179 25.98 -18.65 7.53
N LEU A 180 27.17 -18.65 6.91
CA LEU A 180 27.63 -17.57 6.05
C LEU A 180 27.11 -17.84 4.62
N PRO A 181 26.41 -16.91 3.95
CA PRO A 181 25.96 -17.11 2.57
C PRO A 181 27.15 -17.22 1.62
N ASP A 182 26.99 -17.95 0.52
CA ASP A 182 28.04 -18.01 -0.50
C ASP A 182 28.10 -16.71 -1.29
N PHE A 183 29.12 -15.90 -1.00
CA PHE A 183 29.41 -14.66 -1.71
C PHE A 183 30.45 -14.84 -2.83
N THR A 184 31.04 -16.03 -3.03
CA THR A 184 32.11 -16.24 -4.04
C THR A 184 31.64 -16.03 -5.48
N THR A 185 30.38 -16.37 -5.77
CA THR A 185 29.73 -16.14 -7.07
C THR A 185 29.19 -14.71 -7.24
N THR A 186 29.35 -13.85 -6.22
CA THR A 186 28.76 -12.51 -6.17
C THR A 186 29.82 -11.41 -6.26
N ILE A 187 29.41 -10.25 -6.76
CA ILE A 187 30.31 -9.08 -6.85
C ILE A 187 30.62 -8.51 -5.45
N HIS A 188 29.93 -8.94 -4.37
CA HIS A 188 29.97 -8.29 -3.05
C HIS A 188 31.39 -8.23 -2.43
N LEU A 189 32.26 -9.18 -2.76
CA LEU A 189 33.65 -9.23 -2.29
C LEU A 189 34.66 -8.57 -3.26
N TYR A 190 34.30 -8.36 -4.53
CA TYR A 190 35.21 -7.91 -5.58
C TYR A 190 35.27 -6.38 -5.75
N LYS A 191 36.45 -5.87 -6.13
CA LYS A 191 36.79 -4.44 -6.37
C LYS A 191 36.64 -3.52 -5.16
N SER A 192 37.28 -2.35 -5.21
CA SER A 192 36.91 -1.20 -4.39
C SER A 192 35.51 -0.71 -4.78
N LEU A 193 34.77 -0.13 -3.83
CA LEU A 193 33.57 0.64 -4.15
C LEU A 193 33.99 1.83 -5.05
N PRO A 194 33.20 2.20 -6.08
CA PRO A 194 33.36 3.49 -6.74
C PRO A 194 33.19 4.60 -5.68
N THR A 195 34.28 5.29 -5.35
CA THR A 195 34.34 6.27 -4.25
C THR A 195 33.31 7.39 -4.37
N ASP A 196 32.87 7.67 -5.59
CA ASP A 196 31.99 8.81 -5.90
C ASP A 196 30.49 8.48 -5.78
N ILE A 197 30.12 7.19 -5.68
CA ILE A 197 28.71 6.77 -5.51
C ILE A 197 28.32 6.72 -4.02
N PHE A 198 29.29 6.63 -3.10
CA PHE A 198 29.06 6.32 -1.68
C PHE A 198 29.30 7.47 -0.69
N ARG A 199 29.02 8.71 -1.13
CA ARG A 199 28.70 9.83 -0.21
C ARG A 199 27.20 9.92 0.12
N TRP A 200 26.40 8.92 -0.26
CA TRP A 200 25.07 8.75 0.29
C TRP A 200 25.17 8.45 1.79
N PRO A 201 24.29 9.00 2.66
CA PRO A 201 24.31 8.69 4.07
C PRO A 201 24.14 7.18 4.29
N LEU A 202 24.81 6.65 5.33
CA LEU A 202 24.71 5.25 5.75
C LEU A 202 23.23 4.85 5.85
N GLY A 203 22.76 4.10 4.85
CA GLY A 203 21.35 3.77 4.73
C GLY A 203 20.90 2.95 5.92
N ASN A 204 19.81 3.36 6.58
CA ASN A 204 19.14 2.54 7.57
C ASN A 204 18.49 1.29 6.95
N PHE A 205 18.46 1.17 5.63
CA PHE A 205 17.85 0.07 4.89
C PHE A 205 18.90 -0.78 4.17
N VAL A 206 18.69 -2.09 4.20
CA VAL A 206 19.38 -3.09 3.39
C VAL A 206 18.33 -3.78 2.54
N TYR A 207 18.47 -3.71 1.22
CA TYR A 207 17.50 -4.29 0.30
C TYR A 207 17.93 -5.69 -0.14
N LEU A 208 17.04 -6.67 -0.02
CA LEU A 208 17.30 -8.06 -0.39
C LEU A 208 16.22 -8.58 -1.35
N ASP A 209 16.63 -9.29 -2.39
CA ASP A 209 15.71 -9.87 -3.37
C ASP A 209 14.88 -10.99 -2.71
N LYS A 210 13.58 -11.01 -2.95
CA LYS A 210 12.64 -12.05 -2.49
C LYS A 210 12.98 -13.44 -3.03
N SER A 211 13.79 -13.56 -4.08
CA SER A 211 14.35 -14.82 -4.60
C SER A 211 15.61 -15.30 -3.86
N ALA A 212 16.23 -14.47 -3.00
CA ALA A 212 17.41 -14.81 -2.21
C ALA A 212 17.25 -16.12 -1.41
N SER A 213 18.37 -16.79 -1.10
CA SER A 213 18.33 -18.08 -0.42
C SER A 213 17.79 -17.97 1.02
N LYS A 214 17.34 -19.09 1.61
CA LYS A 214 16.91 -19.12 3.03
C LYS A 214 18.05 -18.74 3.97
N VAL A 215 19.28 -19.17 3.65
CA VAL A 215 20.52 -18.87 4.40
C VAL A 215 20.79 -17.37 4.38
N GLU A 216 20.82 -16.79 3.18
CA GLU A 216 21.04 -15.36 2.93
C GLU A 216 20.00 -14.47 3.63
N LYS A 217 18.71 -14.82 3.54
CA LYS A 217 17.63 -14.13 4.26
C LYS A 217 17.74 -14.23 5.78
N ARG A 218 18.23 -15.35 6.32
CA ARG A 218 18.49 -15.51 7.77
C ARG A 218 19.69 -14.67 8.18
N PHE A 219 20.79 -14.75 7.45
CA PHE A 219 22.02 -14.01 7.68
C PHE A 219 21.78 -12.49 7.69
N PHE A 220 21.28 -11.93 6.58
CA PHE A 220 21.06 -10.48 6.50
C PHE A 220 20.07 -9.99 7.56
N ARG A 221 19.07 -10.78 7.93
CA ARG A 221 18.13 -10.43 9.02
C ARG A 221 18.82 -10.28 10.37
N GLU A 222 19.64 -11.25 10.76
CA GLU A 222 20.32 -11.19 12.07
C GLU A 222 21.42 -10.12 12.09
N VAL A 223 22.18 -9.97 11.00
CA VAL A 223 23.18 -8.90 10.88
C VAL A 223 22.52 -7.52 10.88
N CYS A 224 21.41 -7.31 10.15
CA CYS A 224 20.64 -6.07 10.21
C CYS A 224 20.17 -5.73 11.63
N LYS A 225 19.68 -6.70 12.41
CA LYS A 225 19.33 -6.47 13.82
C LYS A 225 20.52 -5.99 14.64
N LYS A 226 21.68 -6.67 14.55
CA LYS A 226 22.90 -6.31 15.31
C LYS A 226 23.37 -4.88 15.00
N PHE A 227 23.33 -4.49 13.73
CA PHE A 227 23.72 -3.15 13.27
C PHE A 227 22.56 -2.13 13.25
N LYS A 228 21.40 -2.45 13.84
CA LYS A 228 20.21 -1.59 13.93
C LYS A 228 19.73 -1.04 12.57
N ARG A 229 19.84 -1.84 11.52
CA ARG A 229 19.30 -1.56 10.17
C ARG A 229 18.01 -2.35 9.92
N HIS A 230 17.19 -1.83 9.02
CA HIS A 230 15.99 -2.47 8.50
C HIS A 230 16.34 -3.33 7.28
N LEU A 231 15.94 -4.60 7.30
CA LEU A 231 15.96 -5.45 6.11
C LEU A 231 14.63 -5.27 5.37
N ASP A 232 14.69 -4.79 4.14
CA ASP A 232 13.54 -4.65 3.24
C ASP A 232 13.67 -5.66 2.09
N VAL A 233 12.57 -6.34 1.76
CA VAL A 233 12.55 -7.46 0.82
C VAL A 233 11.67 -7.11 -0.37
N PHE A 234 12.29 -6.96 -1.54
CA PHE A 234 11.63 -6.54 -2.78
C PHE A 234 11.56 -7.69 -3.80
N ASP A 235 10.65 -7.61 -4.77
CA ASP A 235 10.51 -8.63 -5.83
C ASP A 235 10.93 -8.04 -7.18
N ILE A 236 12.15 -8.37 -7.63
CA ILE A 236 12.69 -7.89 -8.91
C ILE A 236 11.80 -8.22 -10.11
N LYS A 237 10.97 -9.27 -10.01
CA LYS A 237 10.05 -9.69 -11.07
C LYS A 237 8.94 -8.70 -11.37
N ILE A 238 8.65 -7.80 -10.43
CA ILE A 238 7.63 -6.77 -10.61
C ILE A 238 8.21 -5.61 -11.44
N ALA A 239 9.47 -5.25 -11.25
CA ALA A 239 10.13 -4.19 -12.01
C ALA A 239 10.29 -4.57 -13.51
N PRO A 240 10.13 -3.62 -14.46
CA PRO A 240 10.32 -3.86 -15.89
C PRO A 240 11.71 -4.42 -16.27
N LEU A 241 12.75 -4.12 -15.48
CA LEU A 241 14.09 -4.70 -15.71
C LEU A 241 14.17 -6.18 -15.29
N GLY A 242 13.22 -6.69 -14.50
CA GLY A 242 13.11 -8.09 -14.12
C GLY A 242 12.93 -9.01 -15.33
N GLU A 243 12.12 -8.62 -16.32
CA GLU A 243 11.98 -9.36 -17.57
C GLU A 243 13.29 -9.38 -18.35
N LEU A 244 13.95 -8.23 -18.53
CA LEU A 244 15.21 -8.13 -19.27
C LEU A 244 16.39 -8.88 -18.60
N ILE A 245 16.46 -8.88 -17.27
CA ILE A 245 17.47 -9.61 -16.49
C ILE A 245 17.19 -11.12 -16.47
N LEU A 246 15.93 -11.54 -16.36
CA LEU A 246 15.56 -12.96 -16.43
C LEU A 246 15.79 -13.53 -17.84
N GLU A 247 15.46 -12.78 -18.89
CA GLU A 247 15.75 -13.18 -20.27
C GLU A 247 17.25 -13.31 -20.54
N SER A 248 18.07 -12.35 -20.09
CA SER A 248 19.53 -12.42 -20.28
C SER A 248 20.16 -13.57 -19.50
N LYS A 249 19.73 -13.83 -18.25
CA LYS A 249 20.15 -15.04 -17.51
C LYS A 249 19.69 -16.34 -18.18
N ALA A 250 18.45 -16.41 -18.68
CA ALA A 250 17.92 -17.59 -19.35
C ALA A 250 18.59 -17.89 -20.72
N ARG A 251 19.16 -16.87 -21.38
CA ARG A 251 20.01 -17.05 -22.56
C ARG A 251 21.41 -17.55 -22.19
N ALA A 252 22.01 -17.02 -21.11
CA ALA A 252 23.34 -17.42 -20.65
C ALA A 252 23.43 -18.88 -20.13
N CYS A 253 22.33 -19.45 -19.64
CA CYS A 253 22.29 -20.88 -19.25
C CYS A 253 22.01 -21.86 -20.40
N LYS A 254 21.99 -21.39 -21.66
CA LYS A 254 21.77 -22.22 -22.87
C LYS A 254 23.00 -22.28 -23.80
N THR A 255 24.13 -21.73 -23.35
CA THR A 255 25.45 -21.72 -24.00
C THR A 255 26.46 -22.37 -23.10
#